data_AF-S0G7B7-F1
#
_entry.id   AF-S0G7B7-F1
#
_cell.length_a   1.000
_cell.length_b   1.000
_cell.length_c   1.000
_cell.angle_alpha   90.00
_cell.angle_beta   90.00
_cell.angle_gamma   90.00
#
_symmetry.space_group_name_H-M   'P 1'
#
loop_
_entity.id
_entity.type
_entity.pdbx_description
1 polymer ?
#
loop_
_entity_poly.entity_id
_entity_poly.type
_entity_poly.pdbx_seq_one_letter_code
_entity_poly.pdbx_strand_id
1 'polypeptide(L)'
;MAPVFKKIHVVSDPVFDQHLKGIRNLVTDVLLDMGNTGEPVPEPIAIKHFSGKFMVRGPPEIHRKLAIQAAESGISLNRIASSKLSQ
;
A
#
# COMPACT_ATOMS: atom_id res chain seq x y z
N MET A 1 18.04 -21.64 -6.00
CA MET A 1 16.70 -22.26 -5.94
C MET A 1 15.70 -21.13 -5.73
N ALA A 2 15.13 -20.60 -6.82
CA ALA A 2 14.23 -19.45 -6.78
C ALA A 2 12.78 -19.91 -6.50
N PRO A 3 11.98 -19.18 -5.71
CA PRO A 3 10.62 -19.58 -5.39
C PRO A 3 9.73 -19.47 -6.64
N VAL A 4 9.06 -20.57 -6.98
CA VAL A 4 8.04 -20.64 -8.02
C VAL A 4 6.79 -19.96 -7.47
N PHE A 5 6.48 -18.76 -7.95
CA PHE A 5 5.20 -18.12 -7.67
C PHE A 5 4.09 -18.99 -8.27
N LYS A 6 3.27 -19.57 -7.38
CA LYS A 6 2.08 -20.36 -7.75
C LYS A 6 1.18 -19.44 -8.57
N LYS A 7 0.98 -19.76 -9.85
CA LYS A 7 0.05 -19.04 -10.74
C LYS A 7 -1.29 -18.91 -10.02
N ILE A 8 -1.68 -17.68 -9.70
CA ILE A 8 -3.05 -17.37 -9.35
C ILE A 8 -3.87 -17.74 -10.59
N HIS A 9 -4.67 -18.81 -10.49
CA HIS A 9 -5.72 -19.04 -11.46
C HIS A 9 -6.73 -17.89 -11.28
N VAL A 10 -6.57 -16.83 -12.08
CA VAL A 10 -7.62 -15.84 -12.26
C VAL A 10 -8.70 -16.57 -13.03
N VAL A 11 -9.74 -17.03 -12.32
CA VAL A 11 -10.99 -17.42 -12.97
C VAL A 11 -11.53 -16.13 -13.58
N SER A 12 -11.42 -16.01 -14.90
CA SER A 12 -11.96 -14.89 -15.65
C SER A 12 -13.48 -14.99 -15.61
N ASP A 13 -14.07 -14.33 -14.62
CA ASP A 13 -15.51 -14.12 -14.53
C ASP A 13 -15.92 -13.05 -15.55
N PRO A 14 -16.71 -13.39 -16.59
CA PRO A 14 -17.03 -12.45 -17.67
C PRO A 14 -17.79 -11.20 -17.20
N VAL A 15 -18.55 -11.33 -16.09
CA VAL A 15 -19.20 -10.21 -15.42
C VAL A 15 -18.18 -9.28 -14.77
N PHE A 16 -17.16 -9.84 -14.11
CA PHE A 16 -16.08 -9.07 -13.49
C PHE A 16 -15.26 -8.30 -14.53
N ASP A 17 -14.93 -8.94 -15.65
CA ASP A 17 -14.20 -8.28 -16.75
C ASP A 17 -15.00 -7.12 -17.37
N GLN A 18 -16.32 -7.28 -17.50
CA GLN A 18 -17.21 -6.23 -17.99
C GLN A 18 -17.28 -5.03 -17.03
N HIS A 19 -17.34 -5.26 -15.71
CA HIS A 19 -17.31 -4.19 -14.71
C HIS A 19 -15.96 -3.45 -14.72
N LEU A 20 -14.84 -4.17 -14.84
CA LEU A 20 -13.51 -3.53 -14.94
C LEU A 20 -13.34 -2.70 -16.22
N LYS A 21 -13.99 -3.09 -17.32
CA LYS A 21 -13.94 -2.34 -18.58
C LYS A 21 -14.51 -0.94 -18.43
N GLY A 22 -15.62 -0.77 -17.71
CA GLY A 22 -16.21 0.54 -17.44
C GLY A 22 -15.27 1.46 -16.66
N ILE A 23 -14.63 0.94 -15.62
CA ILE A 23 -13.65 1.68 -14.82
C ILE A 23 -12.44 2.10 -15.67
N ARG A 24 -11.91 1.21 -16.51
CA ARG A 24 -10.78 1.53 -17.41
C ARG A 24 -11.12 2.62 -18.42
N ASN A 25 -12.33 2.57 -18.98
CA ASN A 25 -12.78 3.59 -19.92
C ASN A 25 -12.86 4.96 -19.24
N LEU A 26 -13.49 5.03 -18.06
CA LEU A 26 -13.58 6.29 -17.30
C LEU A 26 -12.21 6.87 -16.98
N VAL A 27 -11.26 6.03 -16.52
CA VAL A 27 -9.88 6.48 -16.26
C VAL A 27 -9.22 6.99 -17.54
N THR A 28 -9.45 6.35 -18.68
CA THR A 28 -8.91 6.79 -19.98
C THR A 28 -9.48 8.16 -20.37
N ASP A 29 -10.79 8.35 -20.21
CA ASP A 29 -11.45 9.62 -20.54
C ASP A 29 -10.92 10.77 -19.66
N VAL A 30 -10.74 10.53 -18.36
CA VAL A 30 -10.16 11.52 -17.43
C VAL A 30 -8.72 11.86 -17.81
N LEU A 31 -7.90 10.86 -18.16
CA LEU A 31 -6.51 11.10 -18.56
C LEU A 31 -6.42 11.91 -19.87
N LEU A 32 -7.35 11.70 -20.82
CA LEU A 32 -7.43 12.49 -22.04
C LEU A 32 -7.84 13.93 -21.74
N ASP A 33 -8.83 14.13 -20.86
CA ASP A 33 -9.26 15.46 -20.43
C ASP A 33 -8.12 16.23 -19.73
N MET A 34 -7.42 15.59 -18.79
CA MET A 34 -6.24 16.15 -18.13
C MET A 34 -5.13 16.55 -19.13
N GLY A 35 -4.93 15.72 -20.16
CA GLY A 35 -4.00 16.03 -21.26
C GLY A 35 -4.41 17.27 -22.06
N ASN A 36 -5.71 17.49 -22.25
CA ASN A 36 -6.24 18.65 -22.97
C ASN A 36 -6.24 19.94 -22.13
N THR A 37 -6.46 19.83 -20.81
CA THR A 37 -6.41 20.97 -19.87
C THR A 37 -5.00 21.34 -19.44
N GLY A 38 -4.01 20.49 -19.73
CA GLY A 38 -2.61 20.67 -19.33
C GLY A 38 -2.34 20.33 -17.86
N GLU A 39 -3.24 19.57 -17.23
CA GLU A 39 -3.08 19.09 -15.86
C GLU A 39 -2.06 17.95 -15.79
N PRO A 40 -1.21 17.92 -14.74
CA PRO A 40 -0.23 16.85 -14.58
C PRO A 40 -0.93 15.53 -14.21
N VAL A 41 -0.71 14.50 -15.03
CA VAL A 41 -1.17 13.14 -14.75
C VAL A 41 -0.42 12.58 -13.52
N PRO A 42 -1.12 12.03 -12.51
CA PRO A 42 -0.48 11.47 -11.33
C PRO A 42 0.27 10.17 -11.65
N GLU A 43 1.41 9.96 -10.97
CA GLU A 43 2.13 8.70 -11.09
C GLU A 43 1.33 7.53 -10.47
N PRO A 44 1.31 6.35 -11.12
CA PRO A 44 0.63 5.18 -10.56
C PRO A 44 1.25 4.77 -9.22
N ILE A 45 0.43 4.60 -8.20
CA ILE A 45 0.89 4.16 -6.86
C ILE A 45 1.51 2.76 -6.92
N ALA A 46 1.04 1.91 -7.86
CA ALA A 46 1.48 0.53 -8.02
C ALA A 46 2.97 0.39 -8.38
N ILE A 47 3.57 1.41 -9.02
CA ILE A 47 5.00 1.41 -9.37
C ILE A 47 5.86 2.12 -8.32
N LYS A 48 5.24 2.68 -7.27
CA LYS A 48 5.96 3.43 -6.26
C LYS A 48 6.74 2.48 -5.35
N HIS A 49 8.04 2.68 -5.25
CA HIS A 49 8.88 2.00 -4.27
C HIS A 49 8.68 2.62 -2.88
N PHE A 50 8.12 1.84 -1.95
CA PHE A 50 7.99 2.24 -0.55
C PHE A 50 9.18 1.71 0.26
N SER A 51 9.90 2.60 0.94
CA SER A 51 11.12 2.27 1.68
C SER A 51 10.90 1.46 2.96
N GLY A 52 9.64 1.28 3.38
CA GLY A 52 9.28 0.69 4.67
C GLY A 52 9.63 1.55 5.89
N LYS A 53 10.25 2.73 5.70
CA LYS A 53 10.53 3.68 6.78
C LYS A 53 9.36 4.63 6.96
N PHE A 54 8.81 4.67 8.16
CA PHE A 54 7.71 5.54 8.51
C PHE A 54 7.98 6.18 9.88
N MET A 55 8.13 7.51 9.90
CA MET A 55 8.44 8.26 11.11
C MET A 55 7.15 8.80 11.72
N VAL A 56 6.79 8.31 12.90
CA VAL A 56 5.59 8.74 13.63
C VAL A 56 5.98 9.77 14.68
N ARG A 57 5.30 10.92 14.65
CA ARG A 57 5.34 11.87 15.77
C ARG A 57 4.27 11.47 16.78
N GLY A 58 4.65 11.39 18.05
CA GLY A 58 3.73 11.08 19.14
C GLY A 58 4.21 11.65 20.47
N PRO A 59 3.33 11.73 21.48
CA PRO A 59 3.69 12.18 22.82
C PRO A 59 4.76 11.29 23.48
N PRO A 60 5.62 11.85 24.35
CA PRO A 60 6.69 11.09 25.01
C PRO A 60 6.15 9.94 25.88
N GLU A 61 4.93 10.02 26.38
CA GLU A 61 4.29 8.98 27.18
C GLU A 61 4.04 7.71 26.36
N ILE A 62 3.68 7.85 25.08
CA ILE A 62 3.46 6.72 24.18
C ILE A 62 4.80 6.06 23.88
N HIS A 63 5.84 6.86 23.58
CA HIS A 63 7.19 6.34 23.36
C HIS A 63 7.69 5.57 24.58
N ARG A 64 7.50 6.12 25.79
CA ARG A 64 7.87 5.46 27.06
C ARG A 64 7.15 4.12 27.23
N LYS A 65 5.84 4.07 27.02
CA LYS A 65 5.05 2.84 27.15
C LYS A 65 5.53 1.76 26.17
N LEU A 66 5.77 2.13 24.91
CA LEU A 66 6.26 1.20 23.89
C LEU A 66 7.67 0.70 24.20
N ALA A 67 8.56 1.57 24.69
CA ALA A 67 9.92 1.18 25.08
C ALA A 67 9.93 0.18 26.24
N ILE A 68 9.08 0.37 27.24
CA ILE A 68 8.92 -0.57 28.36
C ILE A 68 8.45 -1.94 27.83
N GLN A 69 7.39 -1.97 27.03
CA GLN A 69 6.86 -3.22 26.45
C GLN A 69 7.91 -3.96 25.60
N ALA A 70 8.73 -3.21 24.85
CA ALA A 70 9.80 -3.79 24.03
C ALA A 70 10.89 -4.43 24.90
N ALA A 71 11.29 -3.75 25.98
CA ALA A 71 12.26 -4.26 26.93
C ALA A 71 11.76 -5.52 27.66
N GLU A 72 10.51 -5.51 28.13
CA GLU A 72 9.87 -6.66 28.80
C GLU A 72 9.74 -7.88 27.87
N SER A 73 9.44 -7.63 26.59
CA SER A 73 9.23 -8.68 25.59
C SER A 73 10.52 -9.11 24.87
N GLY A 74 11.66 -8.46 25.15
CA GLY A 74 12.93 -8.74 24.49
C GLY A 74 12.93 -8.48 22.98
N ILE A 75 12.10 -7.56 22.49
CA ILE A 75 11.97 -7.24 21.06
C ILE A 75 12.22 -5.76 20.78
N SER A 76 12.49 -5.43 19.51
CA SER A 76 12.66 -4.04 19.11
C SER A 76 11.34 -3.27 19.17
N LEU A 77 11.43 -1.98 19.46
CA LEU A 77 10.29 -1.06 19.44
C LEU A 77 9.62 -1.03 18.06
N ASN A 78 10.41 -1.11 16.98
CA ASN A 78 9.91 -1.23 15.62
C ASN A 78 9.09 -2.50 15.41
N ARG A 79 9.45 -3.64 16.03
CA ARG A 79 8.65 -4.87 15.92
C ARG A 79 7.27 -4.72 16.55
N ILE A 80 7.18 -4.09 17.72
CA ILE A 80 5.89 -3.79 18.37
C ILE A 80 5.07 -2.84 17.49
N ALA A 81 5.68 -1.76 17.01
CA ALA A 81 5.01 -0.79 16.15
C ALA A 81 4.49 -1.43 14.86
N SER A 82 5.34 -2.20 14.16
CA SER A 82 4.94 -2.91 12.93
C SER A 82 3.80 -3.90 13.19
N SER A 83 3.85 -4.66 14.29
CA SER A 83 2.78 -5.59 14.64
C SER A 83 1.45 -4.91 14.92
N LYS A 84 1.45 -3.67 15.45
CA LYS A 84 0.23 -2.89 15.69
C LYS A 84 -0.29 -2.21 14.44
N LEU A 85 0.58 -1.88 13.48
CA LEU A 85 0.22 -1.24 12.21
C LEU A 85 -0.27 -2.24 11.15
N SER A 86 0.05 -3.52 11.29
CA SER A 86 -0.33 -4.58 10.34
C SER A 86 -1.67 -5.26 10.65
N GLN A 87 -2.38 -4.82 11.68
CA GLN A 87 -3.72 -5.29 12.05
C GLN A 87 -4.77 -4.39 11.39
#